data_AF-A0A6I7X412-F1
#
_entry.id   AF-A0A6I7X412-F1
#
_cell.length_a   1.000
_cell.length_b   1.000
_cell.length_c   1.000
_cell.angle_alpha   90.00
_cell.angle_beta   90.00
_cell.angle_gamma   90.00
#
_symmetry.space_group_name_H-M   'P 1'
#
loop_
_entity.id
_entity.type
_entity.pdbx_description
1 polymer ?
#
loop_
_entity_poly.entity_id
_entity_poly.type
_entity_poly.pdbx_seq_one_letter_code
_entity_poly.pdbx_strand_id
1 'polypeptide(L)' 'MSDSIGTAAGKIWSFLDENGPASATKITTVTKLNKREVERAIGWLACEGKLDFETKGR' A
#
# COMPACT_ATOMS: atom_id res chain seq x y z
N MET A 1 -11.11 -9.95 13.66
CA MET A 1 -10.29 -10.38 12.49
C MET A 1 -10.46 -9.40 11.31
N SER A 2 -10.52 -8.10 11.59
CA SER A 2 -10.60 -7.04 10.56
C SER A 2 -9.43 -6.04 10.66
N ASP A 3 -8.64 -6.17 11.73
CA ASP A 3 -7.55 -5.28 12.13
C ASP A 3 -6.31 -5.37 11.21
N SER A 4 -6.23 -6.42 10.39
CA SER A 4 -5.08 -6.65 9.51
C SER A 4 -4.99 -5.67 8.35
N ILE A 5 -6.12 -5.27 7.75
CA ILE A 5 -6.12 -4.40 6.56
C ILE A 5 -5.79 -2.96 6.95
N GLY A 6 -6.35 -2.45 8.07
CA GLY A 6 -6.03 -1.11 8.58
C GLY A 6 -4.57 -1.00 9.02
N THR A 7 -4.05 -2.02 9.70
CA THR A 7 -2.62 -2.08 10.08
C THR A 7 -1.71 -2.16 8.86
N ALA A 8 -2.10 -2.95 7.86
CA ALA A 8 -1.40 -3.02 6.57
C ALA A 8 -1.40 -1.67 5.86
N ALA A 9 -2.55 -1.02 5.75
CA ALA A 9 -2.69 0.30 5.14
C ALA A 9 -1.80 1.35 5.83
N GLY A 10 -1.78 1.36 7.17
CA GLY A 10 -0.89 2.23 7.94
C GLY A 10 0.59 1.99 7.62
N LYS A 11 1.04 0.73 7.56
CA LYS A 11 2.43 0.41 7.18
C LYS A 11 2.78 0.85 5.77
N ILE A 12 1.87 0.64 4.81
CA ILE A 12 2.07 1.05 3.41
C ILE A 12 2.15 2.58 3.32
N TRP A 13 1.26 3.27 4.04
CA TRP A 13 1.23 4.73 4.10
C TRP A 13 2.54 5.30 4.64
N SER A 14 2.98 4.86 5.83
CA SER A 14 4.25 5.31 6.41
C SER A 14 5.44 4.99 5.50
N PHE A 15 5.44 3.81 4.86
CA PHE A 15 6.50 3.46 3.92
C PHE A 15 6.55 4.40 2.72
N LEU A 16 5.40 4.75 2.13
CA LEU A 16 5.30 5.66 1.00
C LEU A 16 5.65 7.11 1.39
N ASP A 17 5.33 7.52 2.60
CA ASP A 17 5.71 8.83 3.16
C ASP A 17 7.24 8.94 3.32
N GLU A 18 7.89 7.90 3.86
CA GLU A 18 9.35 7.88 4.08
C GLU A 18 10.17 7.61 2.81
N ASN A 19 9.73 6.69 1.95
CA ASN A 19 10.49 6.22 0.78
C ASN A 19 10.03 6.85 -0.54
N GLY A 20 8.90 7.57 -0.53
CA GLY A 20 8.26 8.09 -1.73
C GLY A 20 7.46 7.05 -2.52
N PRO A 21 7.01 7.39 -3.74
CA PRO A 21 6.16 6.53 -4.57
C PRO A 21 6.87 5.21 -4.90
N ALA A 22 6.21 4.10 -4.60
CA ALA A 22 6.75 2.76 -4.77
C ALA A 22 5.76 1.80 -5.41
N SER A 23 6.28 0.79 -6.13
CA SER A 23 5.47 -0.24 -6.76
C SER A 23 4.90 -1.22 -5.74
N ALA A 24 3.74 -1.80 -6.03
CA ALA A 24 3.08 -2.80 -5.17
C ALA A 24 4.01 -3.97 -4.78
N THR A 25 4.94 -4.38 -5.65
CA THR A 25 5.95 -5.42 -5.39
C THR A 25 6.97 -5.02 -4.32
N LYS A 26 7.39 -3.75 -4.33
CA LYS A 26 8.33 -3.23 -3.33
C LYS A 26 7.65 -3.10 -1.98
N ILE A 27 6.40 -2.64 -1.98
CA ILE A 27 5.55 -2.54 -0.80
C ILE A 27 5.32 -3.92 -0.17
N THR A 28 4.96 -4.94 -0.94
CA THR A 28 4.80 -6.33 -0.45
C THR A 28 6.09 -6.87 0.17
N THR A 29 7.24 -6.59 -0.44
CA THR A 29 8.55 -7.04 0.06
C THR A 29 8.90 -6.38 1.40
N VAL A 30 8.69 -5.08 1.53
CA VAL A 30 9.04 -4.32 2.74
C VAL A 30 8.06 -4.60 3.88
N THR A 31 6.76 -4.58 3.59
CA THR A 31 5.72 -4.82 4.60
C THR A 31 5.62 -6.30 5.00
N LYS A 32 6.25 -7.21 4.23
CA LYS A 32 6.16 -8.68 4.35
C LYS A 32 4.71 -9.19 4.36
N LEU A 33 3.82 -8.44 3.72
CA LEU A 33 2.42 -8.78 3.60
C LEU A 33 2.16 -9.61 2.35
N ASN A 34 1.09 -10.40 2.39
CA ASN A 34 0.65 -11.12 1.21
C ASN A 34 0.13 -10.15 0.14
N LYS A 35 0.30 -10.52 -1.14
CA LYS A 35 -0.14 -9.70 -2.27
C LYS A 35 -1.62 -9.27 -2.15
N ARG A 36 -2.49 -10.20 -1.74
CA ARG A 36 -3.92 -9.94 -1.51
C ARG A 36 -4.18 -8.91 -0.40
N GLU A 37 -3.36 -8.91 0.65
CA GLU A 37 -3.49 -7.96 1.75
C GLU A 37 -3.01 -6.57 1.34
N VAL A 38 -1.92 -6.52 0.58
CA VAL A 38 -1.42 -5.26 0.00
C VAL A 38 -2.43 -4.68 -0.98
N GLU A 39 -3.02 -5.47 -1.87
CA GLU A 39 -4.07 -5.01 -2.79
C GLU A 39 -5.29 -4.47 -2.04
N ARG A 40 -5.72 -5.13 -0.95
CA ARG A 40 -6.80 -4.65 -0.07
C ARG A 40 -6.44 -3.36 0.66
N ALA A 41 -5.23 -3.27 1.19
CA ALA A 41 -4.76 -2.10 1.93
C ALA A 41 -4.57 -0.89 1.01
N ILE A 42 -4.07 -1.11 -0.20
CA ILE A 42 -4.01 -0.09 -1.26
C ILE A 42 -5.43 0.35 -1.62
N GLY A 43 -6.36 -0.57 -1.82
CA GLY A 43 -7.77 -0.25 -2.08
C GLY A 43 -8.41 0.56 -0.94
N TRP A 44 -8.08 0.24 0.31
CA TRP A 44 -8.54 0.99 1.48
C TRP A 44 -8.02 2.44 1.47
N LEU A 45 -6.71 2.62 1.24
CA LEU A 45 -6.09 3.95 1.14
C LEU A 45 -6.62 4.74 -0.06
N ALA A 46 -6.92 4.07 -1.18
CA ALA A 46 -7.53 4.68 -2.35
C ALA A 46 -8.96 5.16 -2.07
N CYS A 47 -9.75 4.39 -1.31
CA CYS A 47 -11.08 4.80 -0.87
C CYS A 47 -11.03 6.05 0.04
N GLU A 48 -9.98 6.22 0.83
CA GLU A 48 -9.75 7.44 1.62
C GLU A 48 -9.19 8.61 0.77
N GLY A 49 -8.87 8.40 -0.51
CA GLY A 49 -8.25 9.41 -1.37
C GLY A 49 -6.81 9.75 -0.98
N LYS A 50 -6.14 8.86 -0.24
CA LYS A 50 -4.78 9.07 0.24
C LYS A 50 -3.71 8.73 -0.79
N LEU A 51 -4.00 7.81 -1.72
CA LEU A 51 -3.04 7.39 -2.75
C LEU A 51 -3.36 7.98 -4.11
N ASP A 52 -2.31 8.37 -4.82
CA ASP A 52 -2.34 8.68 -6.25
C ASP A 52 -1.58 7.60 -7.02
N PHE A 53 -2.13 7.17 -8.16
CA PHE A 53 -1.58 6.10 -8.97
C PHE A 53 -1.03 6.67 -10.28
N GLU A 54 0.29 6.82 -10.35
CA GLU A 54 0.96 7.20 -11.60
C GLU A 54 1.40 5.97 -12.39
N THR A 55 0.80 5.76 -13.56
CA THR A 55 1.30 4.77 -14.52
C THR A 55 2.40 5.40 -15.35
N LYS A 56 3.68 5.21 -14.97
CA LYS A 56 4.79 5.49 -15.88
C LYS A 56 4.80 4.45 -17.01
N GLY A 57 4.19 4.82 -18.13
CA GLY A 57 4.24 4.06 -19.37
C GLY A 57 5.67 3.94 -19.91
N ARG A 58 5.94 2.85 -20.62
CA ARG A 58 7.12 2.72 -21.49
C ARG A 58 7.02 3.66 -22.68
#